data_AF-A0A495L6W0-F1
#
_entry.id   AF-A0A495L6W0-F1
#
_cell.length_a   1.000
_cell.length_b   1.000
_cell.length_c   1.000
_cell.angle_alpha   90.00
_cell.angle_beta   90.00
_cell.angle_gamma   90.00
#
_symmetry.space_group_name_H-M   'P 1'
#
loop_
_entity.id
_entity.type
_entity.pdbx_description
1 polymer ?
#
loop_
_entity_poly.entity_id
_entity_poly.type
_entity_poly.pdbx_seq_one_letter_code
_entity_poly.pdbx_strand_id
1 'polypeptide(L)'
;MRTFADLCPAPPTWDLDWSRVRDAFPWVRDLAGVEQDPVHHAEGDVETHTRMACEALAGLPAWRSRPEPERVRLLAAVLLHDCAKPQCTRRDEEGRVTAHGHSRRGDLLARRLLWRAGAPVEWREHVAALVRHHQVPFWALERPDLREIAFRVSLLARNDDLVLLATADILGRHCGDTAEVLDSVALYEEYCAEQRCLEGPRDFPSDHARFQWFRKPDRDPDYAAHDDTRGTVTVMSGLPGTGKDTWIARHRDGTPVVSLDALRAELGVRPTADQRPVAAAAHARAREHLRAGRSFVWNATNVSRSLRSQCVDLAAAYRARVEIVALEAPPAVLRARLDRRERPVPADAVERMVRRWECADPTEAHSLTRVTTQGA
;
A
#
# COMPACT_ATOMS: atom_id res chain seq x y z
N MET A 1 16.73 0.12 7.11
CA MET A 1 17.20 0.91 5.95
C MET A 1 18.66 0.72 5.66
N ARG A 2 19.54 0.93 6.65
CA ARG A 2 20.99 0.72 6.51
C ARG A 2 21.36 -0.61 5.85
N THR A 3 20.73 -1.72 6.25
CA THR A 3 20.96 -3.03 5.65
C THR A 3 20.70 -3.08 4.13
N PHE A 4 19.65 -2.43 3.63
CA PHE A 4 19.42 -2.36 2.17
C PHE A 4 20.47 -1.50 1.47
N ALA A 5 20.93 -0.42 2.10
CA ALA A 5 22.00 0.42 1.56
C ALA A 5 23.35 -0.31 1.52
N ASP A 6 23.71 -1.01 2.60
CA ASP A 6 24.95 -1.78 2.74
C ASP A 6 25.04 -2.97 1.76
N LEU A 7 23.89 -3.42 1.23
CA LEU A 7 23.76 -4.50 0.25
C LEU A 7 23.51 -3.97 -1.17
N CYS A 8 23.34 -2.65 -1.34
CA CYS A 8 23.00 -2.08 -2.64
C CYS A 8 24.22 -2.08 -3.56
N PRO A 9 24.11 -2.65 -4.78
CA PRO A 9 25.21 -2.62 -5.73
C PRO A 9 25.65 -1.18 -6.03
N ALA A 10 26.97 -0.97 -6.09
CA ALA A 10 27.58 0.34 -6.27
C ALA A 10 28.79 0.26 -7.22
N PRO A 11 29.24 1.40 -7.79
CA PRO A 11 30.46 1.45 -8.58
C PRO A 11 31.68 0.95 -7.79
N PRO A 12 32.68 0.35 -8.46
CA PRO A 12 32.75 0.18 -9.91
C PRO A 12 32.10 -1.12 -10.43
N THR A 13 31.85 -2.11 -9.57
CA THR A 13 31.53 -3.46 -10.04
C THR A 13 30.04 -3.73 -10.19
N TRP A 14 29.19 -3.07 -9.40
CA TRP A 14 27.74 -3.29 -9.39
C TRP A 14 27.31 -4.74 -9.10
N ASP A 15 28.16 -5.49 -8.40
CA ASP A 15 27.85 -6.85 -8.00
C ASP A 15 26.92 -6.89 -6.80
N LEU A 16 26.02 -7.87 -6.78
CA LEU A 16 25.18 -8.18 -5.64
C LEU A 16 25.70 -9.44 -4.94
N ASP A 17 26.20 -9.29 -3.71
CA ASP A 17 26.57 -10.44 -2.89
C ASP A 17 25.31 -11.13 -2.35
N TRP A 18 24.81 -12.10 -3.11
CA TRP A 18 23.59 -12.83 -2.75
C TRP A 18 23.72 -13.56 -1.41
N SER A 19 24.91 -14.02 -1.02
CA SER A 19 25.10 -14.71 0.26
C SER A 19 24.80 -13.77 1.44
N ARG A 20 25.29 -12.53 1.37
CA ARG A 20 24.99 -11.48 2.36
C ARG A 20 23.51 -11.08 2.34
N VAL A 21 22.86 -11.07 1.19
CA VAL A 21 21.40 -10.81 1.08
C VAL A 21 20.61 -11.88 1.83
N ARG A 22 20.91 -13.17 1.59
CA ARG A 22 20.25 -14.30 2.29
C ARG A 22 20.45 -14.25 3.80
N ASP A 23 21.65 -13.91 4.25
CA ASP A 23 21.97 -13.81 5.67
C ASP A 23 21.24 -12.64 6.35
N ALA A 24 21.14 -11.51 5.66
CA ALA A 24 20.47 -10.32 6.17
C ALA A 24 18.95 -10.45 6.23
N PHE A 25 18.35 -11.20 5.29
CA PHE A 25 16.90 -11.25 5.11
C PHE A 25 16.36 -12.68 5.19
N PRO A 26 15.87 -13.12 6.36
CA PRO A 26 15.29 -14.45 6.51
C PRO A 26 14.16 -14.76 5.54
N TRP A 27 13.34 -13.75 5.19
CA TRP A 27 12.25 -13.89 4.24
C TRP A 27 12.70 -14.09 2.79
N VAL A 28 13.96 -13.78 2.43
CA VAL A 28 14.55 -14.16 1.13
C VAL A 28 14.80 -15.67 1.11
N ARG A 29 15.28 -16.23 2.22
CA ARG A 29 15.49 -17.69 2.34
C ARG A 29 14.19 -18.48 2.27
N ASP A 30 13.07 -17.88 2.69
CA ASP A 30 11.74 -18.48 2.57
C ASP A 30 11.27 -18.60 1.10
N LEU A 31 11.96 -17.97 0.13
CA LEU A 31 11.69 -18.09 -1.30
C LEU A 31 12.32 -19.35 -1.92
N ALA A 32 13.29 -19.97 -1.24
CA ALA A 32 14.02 -21.13 -1.72
C ALA A 32 13.07 -22.32 -1.94
N GLY A 33 13.17 -22.97 -3.10
CA GLY A 33 12.35 -24.13 -3.43
C GLY A 33 10.86 -23.85 -3.63
N VAL A 34 10.42 -22.58 -3.62
CA VAL A 34 9.05 -22.24 -3.99
C VAL A 34 8.90 -22.41 -5.49
N GLU A 35 8.06 -23.38 -5.88
CA GLU A 35 7.84 -23.75 -7.28
C GLU A 35 7.30 -22.57 -8.11
N GLN A 36 7.73 -22.49 -9.36
CA GLN A 36 7.22 -21.56 -10.36
C GLN A 36 6.80 -22.32 -11.62
N ASP A 37 6.07 -21.65 -12.51
CA ASP A 37 5.67 -22.21 -13.80
C ASP A 37 6.92 -22.37 -14.70
N PRO A 38 7.31 -23.59 -15.12
CA PRO A 38 8.52 -23.80 -15.90
C PRO A 38 8.48 -23.19 -17.30
N VAL A 39 7.31 -22.79 -17.80
CA VAL A 39 7.19 -22.07 -19.09
C VAL A 39 7.62 -20.61 -18.95
N HIS A 40 7.24 -19.98 -17.84
CA HIS A 40 7.52 -18.56 -17.57
C HIS A 40 8.78 -18.35 -16.72
N HIS A 41 9.22 -19.39 -16.03
CA HIS A 41 10.33 -19.38 -15.08
C HIS A 41 11.20 -20.63 -15.25
N ALA A 42 11.83 -20.79 -16.42
CA ALA A 42 12.70 -21.93 -16.69
C ALA A 42 13.98 -21.94 -15.83
N GLU A 43 14.30 -20.83 -15.15
CA GLU A 43 15.37 -20.71 -14.15
C GLU A 43 15.09 -21.48 -12.85
N GLY A 44 13.83 -21.82 -12.57
CA GLY A 44 13.45 -22.60 -11.40
C GLY A 44 12.69 -21.77 -10.35
N ASP A 45 13.20 -21.78 -9.12
CA ASP A 45 12.44 -21.29 -7.96
C ASP A 45 12.41 -19.76 -7.81
N VAL A 46 11.54 -19.29 -6.91
CA VAL A 46 11.34 -17.86 -6.65
C VAL A 46 12.60 -17.17 -6.13
N GLU A 47 13.44 -17.86 -5.35
CA GLU A 47 14.70 -17.26 -4.87
C GLU A 47 15.65 -16.98 -6.04
N THR A 48 15.81 -17.96 -6.93
CA THR A 48 16.66 -17.88 -8.12
C THR A 48 16.20 -16.75 -9.03
N HIS A 49 14.90 -16.67 -9.29
CA HIS A 49 14.30 -15.57 -10.05
C HIS A 49 14.53 -14.20 -9.39
N THR A 50 14.28 -14.08 -8.08
CA THR A 50 14.46 -12.82 -7.35
C THR A 50 15.91 -12.34 -7.42
N ARG A 51 16.87 -13.26 -7.32
CA ARG A 51 18.30 -12.97 -7.51
C ARG A 51 18.58 -12.44 -8.90
N MET A 52 18.16 -13.17 -9.93
CA MET A 52 18.38 -12.79 -11.33
C MET A 52 17.74 -11.43 -11.66
N ALA A 53 16.55 -11.14 -11.12
CA ALA A 53 15.91 -9.83 -11.27
C ALA A 53 16.73 -8.70 -10.61
N CYS A 54 17.33 -8.94 -9.43
CA CYS A 54 18.19 -7.95 -8.79
C CYS A 54 19.51 -7.74 -9.56
N GLU A 55 20.10 -8.81 -10.11
CA GLU A 55 21.30 -8.74 -10.95
C GLU A 55 20.99 -8.01 -12.27
N ALA A 56 19.83 -8.27 -12.88
CA ALA A 56 19.33 -7.56 -14.06
C ALA A 56 19.15 -6.06 -13.76
N LEU A 57 18.49 -5.71 -12.64
CA LEU A 57 18.34 -4.32 -12.18
C LEU A 57 19.71 -3.64 -12.06
N ALA A 58 20.68 -4.32 -11.43
CA ALA A 58 22.03 -3.80 -11.24
C ALA A 58 22.77 -3.60 -12.58
N GLY A 59 22.36 -4.28 -13.65
CA GLY A 59 22.86 -4.10 -15.02
C GLY A 59 22.26 -2.89 -15.75
N LEU A 60 21.09 -2.38 -15.34
CA LEU A 60 20.39 -1.32 -16.06
C LEU A 60 21.08 0.04 -15.92
N PRO A 61 21.50 0.71 -17.02
CA PRO A 61 22.07 2.05 -16.96
C PRO A 61 21.13 3.07 -16.32
N ALA A 62 19.83 2.96 -16.60
CA ALA A 62 18.80 3.83 -16.05
C ALA A 62 18.75 3.73 -14.51
N TRP A 63 18.85 2.52 -13.92
CA TRP A 63 18.95 2.36 -12.47
C TRP A 63 20.28 2.88 -11.91
N ARG A 64 21.41 2.58 -12.56
CA ARG A 64 22.75 3.06 -12.13
C ARG A 64 22.83 4.58 -12.06
N SER A 65 22.14 5.27 -12.96
CA SER A 65 22.09 6.75 -13.02
C SER A 65 21.29 7.39 -11.89
N ARG A 66 20.45 6.63 -11.18
CA ARG A 66 19.62 7.14 -10.08
C ARG A 66 20.49 7.56 -8.89
N PRO A 67 20.04 8.55 -8.09
CA PRO A 67 20.61 8.81 -6.77
C PRO A 67 20.61 7.55 -5.90
N GLU A 68 21.63 7.40 -5.03
CA GLU A 68 21.75 6.23 -4.16
C GLU A 68 20.47 5.91 -3.36
N PRO A 69 19.77 6.88 -2.73
CA PRO A 69 18.54 6.58 -2.00
C PRO A 69 17.43 5.96 -2.86
N GLU A 70 17.34 6.34 -4.14
CA GLU A 70 16.39 5.77 -5.10
C GLU A 70 16.82 4.38 -5.54
N ARG A 71 18.13 4.17 -5.80
CA ARG A 71 18.68 2.85 -6.10
C ARG A 71 18.38 1.84 -4.99
N VAL A 72 18.60 2.23 -3.74
CA VAL A 72 18.31 1.42 -2.55
C VAL A 72 16.81 1.11 -2.44
N ARG A 73 15.93 2.08 -2.76
CA ARG A 73 14.48 1.88 -2.77
C ARG A 73 14.04 0.86 -3.83
N LEU A 74 14.54 1.01 -5.05
CA LEU A 74 14.23 0.12 -6.16
C LEU A 74 14.75 -1.29 -5.94
N LEU A 75 15.99 -1.44 -5.43
CA LEU A 75 16.52 -2.76 -5.06
C LEU A 75 15.63 -3.45 -4.02
N ALA A 76 15.18 -2.71 -3.00
CA ALA A 76 14.27 -3.27 -2.00
C ALA A 76 12.93 -3.68 -2.61
N ALA A 77 12.41 -2.93 -3.59
CA ALA A 77 11.20 -3.30 -4.31
C ALA A 77 11.38 -4.57 -5.16
N VAL A 78 12.49 -4.69 -5.89
CA VAL A 78 12.79 -5.91 -6.67
C VAL A 78 13.01 -7.12 -5.76
N LEU A 79 13.69 -6.98 -4.63
CA LEU A 79 13.81 -8.07 -3.65
C LEU A 79 12.46 -8.52 -3.08
N LEU A 80 11.47 -7.62 -3.00
CA LEU A 80 10.17 -7.87 -2.37
C LEU A 80 9.03 -8.16 -3.35
N HIS A 81 9.22 -8.00 -4.67
CA HIS A 81 8.13 -8.04 -5.66
C HIS A 81 7.30 -9.34 -5.56
N ASP A 82 8.00 -10.45 -5.30
CA ASP A 82 7.45 -11.79 -5.16
C ASP A 82 7.46 -12.38 -3.75
N CYS A 83 7.67 -11.55 -2.72
CA CYS A 83 7.84 -12.02 -1.34
C CYS A 83 6.65 -12.84 -0.78
N ALA A 84 5.48 -12.75 -1.41
CA ALA A 84 4.28 -13.48 -1.02
C ALA A 84 4.00 -14.76 -1.82
N LYS A 85 4.79 -15.08 -2.86
CA LYS A 85 4.68 -16.36 -3.58
C LYS A 85 4.70 -17.59 -2.65
N PRO A 86 5.54 -17.68 -1.59
CA PRO A 86 5.50 -18.81 -0.66
C PRO A 86 4.13 -19.10 -0.03
N GLN A 87 3.26 -18.09 0.11
CA GLN A 87 1.92 -18.26 0.69
C GLN A 87 0.78 -18.26 -0.34
N CYS A 88 1.11 -18.16 -1.63
CA CYS A 88 0.15 -18.03 -2.74
C CYS A 88 0.33 -19.11 -3.80
N THR A 89 1.53 -19.69 -3.93
CA THR A 89 1.85 -20.75 -4.88
C THR A 89 1.05 -22.01 -4.60
N ARG A 90 0.41 -22.53 -5.64
CA ARG A 90 -0.37 -23.76 -5.65
C ARG A 90 -0.45 -24.30 -7.08
N ARG A 91 -0.79 -25.58 -7.22
CA ARG A 91 -1.13 -26.16 -8.52
C ARG A 91 -2.64 -26.03 -8.76
N ASP A 92 -3.03 -25.66 -9.97
CA ASP A 92 -4.44 -25.64 -10.40
C ASP A 92 -4.93 -27.06 -10.77
N GLU A 93 -6.15 -27.15 -11.28
CA GLU A 93 -6.81 -28.41 -11.62
C GLU A 93 -6.09 -29.14 -12.78
N GLU A 94 -5.44 -28.38 -13.67
CA GLU A 94 -4.62 -28.86 -14.78
C GLU A 94 -3.17 -29.17 -14.37
N GLY A 95 -2.82 -28.96 -13.09
CA GLY A 95 -1.50 -29.25 -12.54
C GLY A 95 -0.45 -28.15 -12.78
N ARG A 96 -0.86 -27.01 -13.35
CA ARG A 96 -0.01 -25.84 -13.61
C ARG A 96 0.21 -25.04 -12.32
N VAL A 97 1.43 -24.56 -12.15
CA VAL A 97 1.83 -23.81 -10.96
C VAL A 97 1.36 -22.37 -11.09
N THR A 98 0.60 -21.89 -10.11
CA THR A 98 0.07 -20.53 -10.09
C THR A 98 0.30 -19.89 -8.72
N ALA A 99 0.59 -18.58 -8.71
CA ALA A 99 0.69 -17.78 -7.50
C ALA A 99 -0.38 -16.68 -7.47
N HIS A 100 -1.61 -17.01 -7.85
CA HIS A 100 -2.67 -16.01 -7.97
C HIS A 100 -2.91 -15.25 -6.65
N GLY A 101 -2.91 -13.92 -6.74
CA GLY A 101 -3.08 -13.00 -5.61
C GLY A 101 -1.78 -12.62 -4.88
N HIS A 102 -0.61 -13.11 -5.32
CA HIS A 102 0.66 -12.81 -4.65
C HIS A 102 0.97 -11.31 -4.62
N SER A 103 0.70 -10.53 -5.67
CA SER A 103 1.00 -9.09 -5.67
C SER A 103 0.18 -8.33 -4.61
N ARG A 104 -1.11 -8.67 -4.45
CA ARG A 104 -1.96 -8.12 -3.36
C ARG A 104 -1.48 -8.55 -1.98
N ARG A 105 -1.04 -9.79 -1.81
CA ARG A 105 -0.51 -10.26 -0.53
C ARG A 105 0.90 -9.74 -0.25
N GLY A 106 1.65 -9.48 -1.31
CA GLY A 106 3.02 -8.96 -1.33
C GLY A 106 3.08 -7.56 -0.76
N ASP A 107 2.17 -6.66 -1.15
CA ASP A 107 2.16 -5.30 -0.59
C ASP A 107 1.97 -5.29 0.96
N LEU A 108 1.11 -6.19 1.48
CA LEU A 108 0.84 -6.33 2.91
C LEU A 108 2.04 -6.91 3.65
N LEU A 109 2.76 -7.84 3.01
CA LEU A 109 3.95 -8.46 3.57
C LEU A 109 5.13 -7.50 3.54
N ALA A 110 5.41 -6.88 2.38
CA ALA A 110 6.43 -5.85 2.20
C ALA A 110 6.25 -4.72 3.21
N ARG A 111 5.04 -4.15 3.33
CA ARG A 111 4.74 -3.11 4.32
C ARG A 111 5.06 -3.56 5.74
N ARG A 112 4.70 -4.79 6.12
CA ARG A 112 4.94 -5.31 7.47
C ARG A 112 6.43 -5.53 7.74
N LEU A 113 7.16 -6.11 6.79
CA LEU A 113 8.61 -6.34 6.90
C LEU A 113 9.34 -5.00 7.06
N LEU A 114 9.02 -4.04 6.22
CA LEU A 114 9.64 -2.72 6.22
C LEU A 114 9.24 -1.88 7.44
N TRP A 115 7.99 -1.94 7.90
CA TRP A 115 7.56 -1.31 9.15
C TRP A 115 8.31 -1.91 10.35
N ARG A 116 8.48 -3.23 10.40
CA ARG A 116 9.29 -3.91 11.43
C ARG A 116 10.77 -3.51 11.37
N ALA A 117 11.29 -3.24 10.17
CA ALA A 117 12.64 -2.76 9.95
C ALA A 117 12.80 -1.23 10.17
N GLY A 118 11.76 -0.53 10.61
CA GLY A 118 11.78 0.90 10.89
C GLY A 118 11.90 1.79 9.64
N ALA A 119 11.44 1.31 8.48
CA ALA A 119 11.44 2.11 7.26
C ALA A 119 10.51 3.34 7.38
N PRO A 120 10.93 4.53 6.90
CA PRO A 120 10.06 5.70 6.83
C PRO A 120 8.80 5.42 6.02
N VAL A 121 7.67 6.07 6.38
CA VAL A 121 6.36 5.83 5.77
C VAL A 121 6.39 5.98 4.26
N GLU A 122 6.86 7.13 3.76
CA GLU A 122 6.86 7.40 2.32
C GLU A 122 7.73 6.41 1.54
N TRP A 123 8.91 6.06 2.08
CA TRP A 123 9.78 5.06 1.46
C TRP A 123 9.11 3.67 1.45
N ARG A 124 8.47 3.28 2.55
CA ARG A 124 7.80 1.98 2.70
C ARG A 124 6.58 1.85 1.80
N GLU A 125 5.73 2.87 1.77
CA GLU A 125 4.50 2.83 0.98
C GLU A 125 4.79 2.91 -0.52
N HIS A 126 5.85 3.60 -0.92
CA HIS A 126 6.36 3.56 -2.29
C HIS A 126 6.75 2.12 -2.67
N VAL A 127 7.57 1.43 -1.88
CA VAL A 127 7.96 0.02 -2.15
C VAL A 127 6.72 -0.89 -2.18
N ALA A 128 5.82 -0.77 -1.21
CA ALA A 128 4.61 -1.59 -1.18
C ALA A 128 3.70 -1.36 -2.40
N ALA A 129 3.62 -0.13 -2.92
CA ALA A 129 2.90 0.18 -4.15
C ALA A 129 3.55 -0.47 -5.38
N LEU A 130 4.88 -0.42 -5.51
CA LEU A 130 5.59 -1.11 -6.59
C LEU A 130 5.36 -2.63 -6.55
N VAL A 131 5.49 -3.24 -5.37
CA VAL A 131 5.20 -4.68 -5.17
C VAL A 131 3.75 -5.02 -5.55
N ARG A 132 2.79 -4.16 -5.21
CA ARG A 132 1.38 -4.37 -5.57
C ARG A 132 1.16 -4.40 -7.08
N HIS A 133 1.87 -3.55 -7.80
CA HIS A 133 1.62 -3.25 -9.20
C HIS A 133 2.66 -3.83 -10.16
N HIS A 134 3.64 -4.60 -9.67
CA HIS A 134 4.81 -5.02 -10.46
C HIS A 134 4.49 -5.69 -11.80
N GLN A 135 3.41 -6.47 -11.88
CA GLN A 135 3.02 -7.14 -13.13
C GLN A 135 2.17 -6.26 -14.07
N VAL A 136 1.73 -5.07 -13.64
CA VAL A 136 0.85 -4.21 -14.46
C VAL A 136 1.48 -3.88 -15.82
N PRO A 137 2.77 -3.49 -15.91
CA PRO A 137 3.39 -3.19 -17.20
C PRO A 137 3.40 -4.36 -18.18
N PHE A 138 3.38 -5.62 -17.70
CA PHE A 138 3.36 -6.80 -18.57
C PHE A 138 2.06 -6.95 -19.36
N TRP A 139 0.98 -6.29 -18.93
CA TRP A 139 -0.36 -6.44 -19.52
C TRP A 139 -1.03 -5.10 -19.83
N ALA A 140 -0.24 -4.02 -19.97
CA ALA A 140 -0.77 -2.65 -19.94
C ALA A 140 -1.92 -2.43 -20.93
N LEU A 141 -1.76 -2.82 -22.19
CA LEU A 141 -2.73 -2.58 -23.26
C LEU A 141 -3.96 -3.50 -23.23
N GLU A 142 -3.97 -4.51 -22.37
CA GLU A 142 -5.09 -5.44 -22.22
C GLU A 142 -6.06 -5.01 -21.11
N ARG A 143 -5.66 -4.01 -20.30
CA ARG A 143 -6.38 -3.62 -19.09
C ARG A 143 -7.33 -2.44 -19.34
N PRO A 144 -8.65 -2.62 -19.23
CA PRO A 144 -9.60 -1.52 -19.33
C PRO A 144 -9.46 -0.50 -18.20
N ASP A 145 -8.87 -0.91 -17.06
CA ASP A 145 -8.62 -0.08 -15.88
C ASP A 145 -7.20 0.54 -15.84
N LEU A 146 -6.42 0.42 -16.93
CA LEU A 146 -5.02 0.89 -16.96
C LEU A 146 -4.87 2.35 -16.52
N ARG A 147 -5.75 3.24 -16.99
CA ARG A 147 -5.70 4.67 -16.66
C ARG A 147 -5.83 4.92 -15.16
N GLU A 148 -6.77 4.22 -14.51
CA GLU A 148 -6.96 4.32 -13.06
C GLU A 148 -5.74 3.79 -12.31
N ILE A 149 -5.16 2.69 -12.78
CA ILE A 149 -3.98 2.10 -12.17
C ILE A 149 -2.77 3.03 -12.31
N ALA A 150 -2.48 3.54 -13.51
CA ALA A 150 -1.36 4.44 -13.76
C ALA A 150 -1.46 5.72 -12.92
N PHE A 151 -2.65 6.31 -12.81
CA PHE A 151 -2.86 7.47 -11.93
C PHE A 151 -2.70 7.10 -10.46
N ARG A 152 -3.25 5.98 -10.01
CA ARG A 152 -3.09 5.52 -8.63
C ARG A 152 -1.63 5.26 -8.27
N VAL A 153 -0.86 4.60 -9.15
CA VAL A 153 0.57 4.35 -8.96
C VAL A 153 1.33 5.68 -8.90
N SER A 154 1.04 6.64 -9.78
CA SER A 154 1.70 7.95 -9.76
C SER A 154 1.48 8.72 -8.44
N LEU A 155 0.35 8.49 -7.76
CA LEU A 155 0.03 9.11 -6.47
C LEU A 155 0.67 8.38 -5.27
N LEU A 156 1.17 7.16 -5.46
CA LEU A 156 1.69 6.30 -4.40
C LEU A 156 3.20 6.05 -4.51
N ALA A 157 3.70 6.02 -5.73
CA ALA A 157 5.07 5.76 -6.13
C ALA A 157 5.38 6.58 -7.38
N ARG A 158 6.17 6.05 -8.30
CA ARG A 158 6.38 6.62 -9.64
C ARG A 158 6.22 5.50 -10.67
N ASN A 159 5.71 5.84 -11.85
CA ASN A 159 5.52 4.85 -12.91
C ASN A 159 6.85 4.50 -13.58
N ASP A 160 7.83 5.40 -13.64
CA ASP A 160 9.18 5.08 -14.12
C ASP A 160 9.93 4.10 -13.19
N ASP A 161 9.71 4.20 -11.88
CA ASP A 161 10.18 3.21 -10.91
C ASP A 161 9.51 1.84 -11.13
N LEU A 162 8.22 1.82 -11.51
CA LEU A 162 7.49 0.60 -11.84
C LEU A 162 7.96 -0.02 -13.17
N VAL A 163 8.25 0.81 -14.17
CA VAL A 163 8.88 0.40 -15.43
C VAL A 163 10.22 -0.28 -15.15
N LEU A 164 11.12 0.37 -14.40
CA LEU A 164 12.43 -0.21 -14.06
C LEU A 164 12.31 -1.55 -13.34
N LEU A 165 11.37 -1.66 -12.41
CA LEU A 165 11.12 -2.90 -11.68
C LEU A 165 10.61 -4.00 -12.62
N ALA A 166 9.64 -3.70 -13.49
CA ALA A 166 9.11 -4.66 -14.45
C ALA A 166 10.15 -5.08 -15.49
N THR A 167 10.97 -4.14 -15.98
CA THR A 167 12.10 -4.43 -16.88
C THR A 167 13.11 -5.36 -16.21
N ALA A 168 13.45 -5.13 -14.94
CA ALA A 168 14.37 -5.99 -14.20
C ALA A 168 13.78 -7.39 -13.94
N ASP A 169 12.50 -7.48 -13.62
CA ASP A 169 11.77 -8.74 -13.43
C ASP A 169 11.79 -9.60 -14.71
N ILE A 170 11.38 -9.03 -15.86
CA ILE A 170 11.36 -9.78 -17.13
C ILE A 170 12.76 -10.16 -17.64
N LEU A 171 13.77 -9.31 -17.45
CA LEU A 171 15.17 -9.65 -17.78
C LEU A 171 15.78 -10.66 -16.79
N GLY A 172 15.18 -10.78 -15.61
CA GLY A 172 15.59 -11.65 -14.51
C GLY A 172 14.94 -13.04 -14.52
N ARG A 173 14.42 -13.49 -15.67
CA ARG A 173 13.85 -14.84 -15.84
C ARG A 173 14.19 -15.43 -17.20
N HIS A 174 14.07 -16.75 -17.32
CA HIS A 174 14.22 -17.45 -18.59
C HIS A 174 12.85 -17.84 -19.15
N CYS A 175 12.38 -17.11 -20.16
CA CYS A 175 11.08 -17.33 -20.79
C CYS A 175 11.08 -16.98 -22.29
N GLY A 176 10.19 -17.62 -23.05
CA GLY A 176 10.09 -17.44 -24.51
C GLY A 176 9.47 -16.11 -24.95
N ASP A 177 8.84 -15.37 -24.04
CA ASP A 177 8.07 -14.15 -24.30
C ASP A 177 8.79 -12.85 -23.87
N THR A 178 10.07 -12.92 -23.52
CA THR A 178 10.86 -11.78 -22.99
C THR A 178 10.72 -10.52 -23.85
N ALA A 179 10.84 -10.64 -25.18
CA ALA A 179 10.77 -9.49 -26.09
C ALA A 179 9.38 -8.85 -26.12
N GLU A 180 8.32 -9.65 -26.17
CA GLU A 180 6.93 -9.17 -26.20
C GLU A 180 6.55 -8.45 -24.90
N VAL A 181 6.99 -8.99 -23.76
CA VAL A 181 6.76 -8.36 -22.46
C VAL A 181 7.56 -7.06 -22.34
N LEU A 182 8.78 -6.99 -22.86
CA LEU A 182 9.54 -5.73 -22.91
C LEU A 182 8.86 -4.67 -23.78
N ASP A 183 8.28 -5.05 -24.92
CA ASP A 183 7.47 -4.15 -25.73
C ASP A 183 6.26 -3.63 -24.94
N SER A 184 5.60 -4.50 -24.18
CA SER A 184 4.47 -4.11 -23.31
C SER A 184 4.90 -3.14 -22.19
N VAL A 185 6.08 -3.36 -21.60
CA VAL A 185 6.67 -2.45 -20.61
C VAL A 185 6.99 -1.08 -21.23
N ALA A 186 7.54 -1.04 -22.44
CA ALA A 186 7.80 0.21 -23.15
C ALA A 186 6.51 0.95 -23.51
N LEU A 187 5.46 0.23 -23.94
CA LEU A 187 4.14 0.81 -24.19
C LEU A 187 3.51 1.39 -22.93
N TYR A 188 3.71 0.74 -21.78
CA TYR A 188 3.29 1.27 -20.49
C TYR A 188 4.00 2.58 -20.12
N GLU A 189 5.30 2.66 -20.37
CA GLU A 189 6.10 3.87 -20.14
C GLU A 189 5.59 5.05 -20.97
N GLU A 190 5.44 4.86 -22.28
CA GLU A 190 4.90 5.87 -23.21
C GLU A 190 3.48 6.28 -22.81
N TYR A 191 2.62 5.32 -22.49
CA TYR A 191 1.28 5.60 -22.00
C TYR A 191 1.29 6.49 -20.75
N CYS A 192 2.15 6.20 -19.77
CA CYS A 192 2.27 7.02 -18.56
C CYS A 192 2.81 8.43 -18.86
N ALA A 193 3.71 8.57 -19.83
CA ALA A 193 4.22 9.86 -20.28
C ALA A 193 3.09 10.70 -20.93
N GLU A 194 2.34 10.13 -21.86
CA GLU A 194 1.19 10.77 -22.51
C GLU A 194 0.12 11.19 -21.49
N GLN A 195 -0.13 10.33 -20.49
CA GLN A 195 -1.09 10.61 -19.43
C GLN A 195 -0.55 11.58 -18.35
N ARG A 196 0.68 12.10 -18.50
CA ARG A 196 1.35 13.02 -17.57
C ARG A 196 1.43 12.46 -16.15
N CYS A 197 1.84 11.21 -16.03
CA CYS A 197 1.97 10.51 -14.76
C CYS A 197 3.20 9.60 -14.65
N LEU A 198 4.19 9.71 -15.55
CA LEU A 198 5.38 8.86 -15.57
C LEU A 198 6.31 9.09 -14.36
N GLU A 199 6.89 10.28 -14.28
CA GLU A 199 7.95 10.62 -13.30
C GLU A 199 7.39 11.21 -11.98
N GLY A 200 6.12 11.57 -11.97
CA GLY A 200 5.51 12.29 -10.86
C GLY A 200 4.01 12.02 -10.76
N PRO A 201 3.37 12.49 -9.67
CA PRO A 201 1.96 12.31 -9.47
C PRO A 201 1.14 12.99 -10.56
N ARG A 202 0.07 12.33 -11.00
CA ARG A 202 -0.91 12.95 -11.89
C ARG A 202 -1.51 14.20 -11.24
N ASP A 203 -1.38 15.33 -11.91
CA ASP A 203 -1.95 16.61 -11.46
C ASP A 203 -3.45 16.70 -11.72
N PHE A 204 -4.26 16.69 -10.67
CA PHE A 204 -5.70 16.96 -10.78
C PHE A 204 -5.98 18.45 -10.51
N PRO A 205 -7.04 19.05 -11.10
CA PRO A 205 -7.38 20.46 -10.87
C PRO A 205 -7.61 20.83 -9.39
N SER A 206 -8.03 19.86 -8.58
CA SER A 206 -8.15 20.00 -7.12
C SER A 206 -8.19 18.63 -6.44
N ASP A 207 -8.01 18.62 -5.12
CA ASP A 207 -8.27 17.47 -4.26
C ASP A 207 -9.68 16.87 -4.45
N HIS A 208 -10.66 17.75 -4.66
CA HIS A 208 -12.04 17.33 -4.90
C HIS A 208 -12.21 16.68 -6.27
N ALA A 209 -11.57 17.23 -7.31
CA ALA A 209 -11.56 16.62 -8.64
C ALA A 209 -10.92 15.23 -8.61
N ARG A 210 -9.75 15.09 -7.96
CA ARG A 210 -9.09 13.78 -7.74
C ARG A 210 -10.03 12.80 -7.06
N PHE A 211 -10.59 13.19 -5.91
CA PHE A 211 -11.49 12.33 -5.14
C PHE A 211 -12.73 11.90 -5.93
N GLN A 212 -13.34 12.81 -6.70
CA GLN A 212 -14.50 12.47 -7.53
C GLN A 212 -14.13 11.57 -8.71
N TRP A 213 -12.96 11.75 -9.32
CA TRP A 213 -12.50 10.96 -10.46
C TRP A 213 -12.34 9.47 -10.09
N PHE A 214 -11.68 9.16 -8.97
CA PHE A 214 -11.53 7.78 -8.49
C PHE A 214 -12.83 7.14 -7.98
N ARG A 215 -13.93 7.89 -7.88
CA ARG A 215 -15.23 7.39 -7.39
C ARG A 215 -16.28 7.20 -8.48
N LYS A 216 -16.12 7.88 -9.61
CA LYS A 216 -17.11 7.88 -10.69
C LYS A 216 -16.39 7.51 -11.99
N PRO A 217 -16.79 6.41 -12.66
CA PRO A 217 -16.18 6.04 -13.93
C PRO A 217 -16.40 7.15 -14.98
N ASP A 218 -15.59 7.10 -16.04
CA ASP A 218 -15.74 7.88 -17.27
C ASP A 218 -15.71 9.41 -17.09
N ARG A 219 -15.04 9.90 -16.03
CA ARG A 219 -14.76 11.34 -15.89
C ARG A 219 -13.47 11.72 -16.59
N ASP A 220 -13.50 12.91 -17.19
CA ASP A 220 -12.27 13.59 -17.63
C ASP A 220 -11.44 13.95 -16.39
N PRO A 221 -10.17 13.50 -16.27
CA PRO A 221 -9.30 13.84 -15.15
C PRO A 221 -8.91 15.33 -15.10
N ASP A 222 -9.01 16.05 -16.22
CA ASP A 222 -8.73 17.49 -16.28
C ASP A 222 -9.96 18.36 -15.95
N TYR A 223 -11.13 17.74 -15.72
CA TYR A 223 -12.34 18.46 -15.34
C TYR A 223 -12.23 19.04 -13.94
N ALA A 224 -12.29 20.36 -13.83
CA ALA A 224 -12.36 21.09 -12.57
C ALA A 224 -13.74 20.91 -11.91
N ALA A 225 -13.90 19.81 -11.16
CA ALA A 225 -15.13 19.54 -10.42
C ALA A 225 -15.42 20.66 -9.41
N HIS A 226 -16.62 21.25 -9.51
CA HIS A 226 -17.10 22.22 -8.53
C HIS A 226 -17.18 21.56 -7.14
N ASP A 227 -16.42 22.09 -6.18
CA ASP A 227 -16.44 21.64 -4.80
C ASP A 227 -17.71 22.16 -4.11
N ASP A 228 -18.73 21.31 -4.01
CA ASP A 228 -19.99 21.57 -3.34
C ASP A 228 -20.07 20.95 -1.93
N THR A 229 -18.89 20.67 -1.33
CA THR A 229 -18.84 19.96 -0.05
C THR A 229 -19.40 20.76 1.12
N ARG A 230 -20.02 20.05 2.08
CA ARG A 230 -20.64 20.60 3.29
C ARG A 230 -20.17 19.88 4.53
N GLY A 231 -19.50 20.62 5.42
CA GLY A 231 -18.88 20.05 6.61
C GLY A 231 -17.73 19.10 6.26
N THR A 232 -17.06 18.60 7.31
CA THR A 232 -15.88 17.76 7.17
C THR A 232 -15.98 16.54 8.07
N VAL A 233 -15.76 15.36 7.47
CA VAL A 233 -15.63 14.09 8.19
C VAL A 233 -14.16 13.72 8.25
N THR A 234 -13.60 13.74 9.46
CA THR A 234 -12.24 13.28 9.72
C THR A 234 -12.27 11.80 10.06
N VAL A 235 -11.79 10.96 9.16
CA VAL A 235 -11.71 9.51 9.31
C VAL A 235 -10.36 9.15 9.91
N MET A 236 -10.37 8.65 11.14
CA MET A 236 -9.15 8.15 11.77
C MET A 236 -8.83 6.75 11.25
N SER A 237 -7.55 6.48 10.96
CA SER A 237 -7.06 5.15 10.58
C SER A 237 -5.77 4.86 11.34
N GLY A 238 -5.63 3.66 11.89
CA GLY A 238 -4.44 3.24 12.62
C GLY A 238 -4.72 2.11 13.59
N LEU A 239 -3.69 1.30 13.86
CA LEU A 239 -3.75 0.19 14.80
C LEU A 239 -4.14 0.68 16.23
N PRO A 240 -4.70 -0.18 17.09
CA PRO A 240 -4.87 0.15 18.51
C PRO A 240 -3.53 0.57 19.14
N GLY A 241 -3.51 1.62 19.95
CA GLY A 241 -2.28 2.12 20.59
C GLY A 241 -1.44 3.10 19.73
N THR A 242 -1.86 3.44 18.52
CA THR A 242 -1.20 4.46 17.66
C THR A 242 -1.44 5.91 18.10
N GLY A 243 -2.24 6.15 19.15
CA GLY A 243 -2.48 7.51 19.66
C GLY A 243 -3.60 8.29 18.99
N LYS A 244 -4.56 7.60 18.32
CA LYS A 244 -5.74 8.24 17.69
C LYS A 244 -6.47 9.20 18.65
N ASP A 245 -6.83 8.73 19.84
CA ASP A 245 -7.60 9.53 20.81
C ASP A 245 -6.80 10.77 21.26
N THR A 246 -5.50 10.61 21.50
CA THR A 246 -4.59 11.72 21.82
C THR A 246 -4.50 12.73 20.68
N TRP A 247 -4.44 12.26 19.43
CA TRP A 247 -4.42 13.15 18.28
C TRP A 247 -5.73 13.92 18.13
N ILE A 248 -6.88 13.26 18.31
CA ILE A 248 -8.21 13.88 18.26
C ILE A 248 -8.31 14.98 19.33
N ALA A 249 -7.95 14.68 20.58
CA ALA A 249 -8.00 15.65 21.67
C ALA A 249 -7.13 16.89 21.42
N ARG A 250 -6.00 16.73 20.73
CA ARG A 250 -5.08 17.84 20.42
C ARG A 250 -5.49 18.67 19.20
N HIS A 251 -6.09 18.06 18.18
CA HIS A 251 -6.30 18.72 16.87
C HIS A 251 -7.75 18.92 16.48
N ARG A 252 -8.69 18.26 17.18
CA ARG A 252 -10.13 18.28 16.90
C ARG A 252 -10.94 18.50 18.17
N ASP A 253 -10.40 19.31 19.08
CA ASP A 253 -11.10 19.69 20.31
C ASP A 253 -12.45 20.35 19.98
N GLY A 254 -13.47 20.07 20.79
CA GLY A 254 -14.84 20.52 20.56
C GLY A 254 -15.58 19.91 19.36
N THR A 255 -14.93 19.09 18.53
CA THR A 255 -15.58 18.42 17.39
C THR A 255 -16.30 17.15 17.84
N PRO A 256 -17.56 16.90 17.46
CA PRO A 256 -18.25 15.65 17.77
C PRO A 256 -17.48 14.42 17.29
N VAL A 257 -17.42 13.36 18.10
CA VAL A 257 -16.72 12.12 17.77
C VAL A 257 -17.68 10.95 17.74
N VAL A 258 -17.79 10.29 16.59
CA VAL A 258 -18.43 8.99 16.44
C VAL A 258 -17.37 7.91 16.65
N SER A 259 -17.27 7.41 17.89
CA SER A 259 -16.28 6.39 18.28
C SER A 259 -16.92 5.01 18.36
N LEU A 260 -16.42 4.06 17.57
CA LEU A 260 -16.90 2.67 17.62
C LEU A 260 -16.55 2.01 18.95
N ASP A 261 -15.44 2.39 19.58
CA ASP A 261 -15.04 1.86 20.88
C ASP A 261 -15.96 2.39 22.00
N ALA A 262 -16.37 3.66 21.93
CA ALA A 262 -17.33 4.25 22.87
C ALA A 262 -18.73 3.63 22.71
N LEU A 263 -19.21 3.51 21.47
CA LEU A 263 -20.51 2.88 21.17
C LEU A 263 -20.54 1.40 21.60
N ARG A 264 -19.41 0.70 21.46
CA ARG A 264 -19.29 -0.68 21.92
C ARG A 264 -19.43 -0.78 23.45
N ALA A 265 -18.87 0.17 24.19
CA ALA A 265 -19.02 0.25 25.64
C ALA A 265 -20.46 0.64 26.06
N GLU A 266 -21.05 1.62 25.40
CA GLU A 266 -22.44 2.07 25.61
C GLU A 266 -23.45 0.94 25.42
N LEU A 267 -23.27 0.14 24.36
CA LEU A 267 -24.16 -0.98 24.03
C LEU A 267 -23.83 -2.28 24.79
N GLY A 268 -22.79 -2.29 25.63
CA GLY A 268 -22.34 -3.50 26.35
C GLY A 268 -21.87 -4.64 25.43
N VAL A 269 -21.46 -4.35 24.19
CA VAL A 269 -21.06 -5.36 23.20
C VAL A 269 -19.60 -5.73 23.42
N ARG A 270 -19.29 -7.02 23.60
CA ARG A 270 -17.89 -7.46 23.72
C ARG A 270 -17.15 -7.33 22.37
N PRO A 271 -15.83 -7.08 22.33
CA PRO A 271 -15.06 -7.03 21.08
C PRO A 271 -15.13 -8.30 20.22
N THR A 272 -15.38 -9.44 20.84
CA THR A 272 -15.52 -10.76 20.19
C THR A 272 -16.94 -11.09 19.77
N ALA A 273 -17.93 -10.30 20.20
CA ALA A 273 -19.33 -10.51 19.86
C ALA A 273 -19.66 -9.92 18.47
N ASP A 274 -20.90 -10.11 18.02
CA ASP A 274 -21.39 -9.53 16.78
C ASP A 274 -21.26 -7.99 16.80
N GLN A 275 -20.54 -7.45 15.82
CA GLN A 275 -20.25 -6.03 15.71
C GLN A 275 -21.28 -5.26 14.86
N ARG A 276 -22.25 -5.94 14.25
CA ARG A 276 -23.28 -5.31 13.41
C ARG A 276 -24.09 -4.23 14.15
N PRO A 277 -24.52 -4.41 15.42
CA PRO A 277 -25.25 -3.37 16.14
C PRO A 277 -24.41 -2.11 16.38
N VAL A 278 -23.13 -2.27 16.73
CA VAL A 278 -22.20 -1.15 16.94
C VAL A 278 -22.00 -0.38 15.63
N ALA A 279 -21.81 -1.08 14.52
CA ALA A 279 -21.68 -0.47 13.20
C ALA A 279 -22.96 0.29 12.81
N ALA A 280 -24.15 -0.28 13.05
CA ALA A 280 -25.42 0.38 12.76
C ALA A 280 -25.60 1.66 13.60
N ALA A 281 -25.28 1.62 14.89
CA ALA A 281 -25.33 2.79 15.77
C ALA A 281 -24.36 3.89 15.32
N ALA A 282 -23.13 3.52 14.89
CA ALA A 282 -22.15 4.46 14.36
C ALA A 282 -22.68 5.16 13.09
N HIS A 283 -23.26 4.40 12.15
CA HIS A 283 -23.87 4.96 10.94
C HIS A 283 -25.05 5.87 11.25
N ALA A 284 -25.91 5.50 12.21
CA ALA A 284 -27.05 6.33 12.62
C ALA A 284 -26.58 7.69 13.17
N ARG A 285 -25.63 7.69 14.11
CA ARG A 285 -25.07 8.92 14.71
C ARG A 285 -24.31 9.78 13.70
N ALA A 286 -23.58 9.15 12.78
CA ALA A 286 -22.94 9.87 11.67
C ALA A 286 -23.98 10.53 10.75
N ARG A 287 -25.08 9.86 10.42
CA ARG A 287 -26.16 10.43 9.59
C ARG A 287 -26.81 11.66 10.22
N GLU A 288 -26.92 11.72 11.54
CA GLU A 288 -27.41 12.92 12.24
C GLU A 288 -26.51 14.14 11.96
N HIS A 289 -25.19 13.98 12.10
CA HIS A 289 -24.24 15.04 11.79
C HIS A 289 -24.24 15.41 10.31
N LEU A 290 -24.24 14.42 9.42
CA LEU A 290 -24.22 14.62 7.97
C LEU A 290 -25.47 15.36 7.46
N ARG A 291 -26.67 14.99 7.92
CA ARG A 291 -27.92 15.68 7.58
C ARG A 291 -27.91 17.15 8.03
N ALA A 292 -27.25 17.44 9.14
CA ALA A 292 -27.09 18.80 9.67
C ALA A 292 -25.92 19.57 9.03
N GLY A 293 -25.15 18.96 8.11
CA GLY A 293 -23.94 19.57 7.55
C GLY A 293 -22.84 19.84 8.58
N ARG A 294 -22.87 19.15 9.73
CA ARG A 294 -21.96 19.37 10.86
C ARG A 294 -20.71 18.50 10.71
N SER A 295 -19.54 19.12 10.84
CA SER A 295 -18.26 18.39 10.89
C SER A 295 -18.18 17.47 12.10
N PHE A 296 -17.57 16.29 11.93
CA PHE A 296 -17.36 15.32 13.01
C PHE A 296 -16.16 14.39 12.72
N VAL A 297 -15.68 13.71 13.75
CA VAL A 297 -14.61 12.71 13.64
C VAL A 297 -15.22 11.31 13.65
N TRP A 298 -14.86 10.46 12.70
CA TRP A 298 -15.12 9.02 12.72
C TRP A 298 -13.90 8.30 13.29
N ASN A 299 -14.00 7.85 14.55
CA ASN A 299 -12.90 7.20 15.25
C ASN A 299 -13.07 5.68 15.30
N ALA A 300 -12.28 4.98 14.49
CA ALA A 300 -12.16 3.53 14.47
C ALA A 300 -10.72 3.13 14.10
N THR A 301 -10.43 1.83 14.08
CA THR A 301 -9.12 1.35 13.64
C THR A 301 -8.93 1.51 12.13
N ASN A 302 -9.98 1.27 11.33
CA ASN A 302 -9.99 1.53 9.88
C ASN A 302 -8.71 1.07 9.15
N VAL A 303 -8.26 -0.15 9.47
CA VAL A 303 -6.95 -0.69 9.04
C VAL A 303 -6.93 -1.21 7.61
N SER A 304 -8.07 -1.30 6.94
CA SER A 304 -8.17 -1.69 5.53
C SER A 304 -8.98 -0.68 4.74
N ARG A 305 -8.77 -0.63 3.43
CA ARG A 305 -9.53 0.21 2.49
C ARG A 305 -11.02 -0.10 2.55
N SER A 306 -11.39 -1.37 2.68
CA SER A 306 -12.81 -1.78 2.84
C SER A 306 -13.46 -1.27 4.13
N LEU A 307 -12.70 -1.10 5.22
CA LEU A 307 -13.23 -0.50 6.45
C LEU A 307 -13.34 1.03 6.31
N ARG A 308 -12.34 1.66 5.67
CA ARG A 308 -12.38 3.10 5.39
C ARG A 308 -13.52 3.44 4.43
N SER A 309 -13.75 2.66 3.39
CA SER A 309 -14.79 2.93 2.39
C SER A 309 -16.18 3.04 3.02
N GLN A 310 -16.51 2.25 4.05
CA GLN A 310 -17.81 2.34 4.74
C GLN A 310 -18.13 3.74 5.25
N CYS A 311 -17.13 4.45 5.81
CA CYS A 311 -17.33 5.82 6.31
C CYS A 311 -17.08 6.90 5.24
N VAL A 312 -16.13 6.67 4.32
CA VAL A 312 -15.86 7.56 3.19
C VAL A 312 -17.07 7.64 2.25
N ASP A 313 -17.66 6.50 1.89
CA ASP A 313 -18.82 6.41 1.01
C ASP A 313 -20.05 7.07 1.62
N LEU A 314 -20.28 6.83 2.92
CA LEU A 314 -21.34 7.50 3.65
C LEU A 314 -21.14 9.02 3.62
N ALA A 315 -19.95 9.51 3.95
CA ALA A 315 -19.67 10.94 3.98
C ALA A 315 -19.84 11.57 2.58
N ALA A 316 -19.30 10.92 1.53
CA ALA A 316 -19.39 11.37 0.16
C ALA A 316 -20.85 11.43 -0.36
N ALA A 317 -21.71 10.48 0.03
CA ALA A 317 -23.12 10.47 -0.33
C ALA A 317 -23.88 11.70 0.20
N TYR A 318 -23.43 12.27 1.32
CA TYR A 318 -23.96 13.51 1.90
C TYR A 318 -23.18 14.77 1.48
N ARG A 319 -22.28 14.64 0.49
CA ARG A 319 -21.40 15.71 0.01
C ARG A 319 -20.51 16.27 1.12
N ALA A 320 -20.13 15.48 2.12
CA ALA A 320 -19.18 15.95 3.11
C ALA A 320 -17.75 15.89 2.56
N ARG A 321 -16.91 16.86 2.95
CA ARG A 321 -15.48 16.77 2.71
C ARG A 321 -14.91 15.63 3.57
N VAL A 322 -14.09 14.79 2.97
CA VAL A 322 -13.50 13.62 3.64
C VAL A 322 -12.00 13.82 3.79
N GLU A 323 -11.52 13.70 5.01
CA GLU A 323 -10.10 13.76 5.37
C GLU A 323 -9.73 12.47 6.08
N ILE A 324 -8.68 11.79 5.65
CA ILE A 324 -8.16 10.62 6.37
C ILE A 324 -6.92 11.04 7.16
N VAL A 325 -6.91 10.72 8.45
CA VAL A 325 -5.73 10.86 9.32
C VAL A 325 -5.25 9.47 9.66
N ALA A 326 -4.16 9.05 9.01
CA ALA A 326 -3.55 7.74 9.16
C ALA A 326 -2.39 7.81 10.17
N LEU A 327 -2.58 7.20 11.33
CA LEU A 327 -1.60 7.15 12.41
C LEU A 327 -0.89 5.80 12.43
N GLU A 328 0.42 5.87 12.60
CA GLU A 328 1.25 4.73 12.94
C GLU A 328 2.17 5.02 14.13
N ALA A 329 2.81 3.96 14.62
CA ALA A 329 3.88 4.05 15.60
C ALA A 329 4.92 2.98 15.26
N PRO A 330 6.21 3.20 15.58
CA PRO A 330 7.21 2.13 15.50
C PRO A 330 6.77 0.89 16.30
N PRO A 331 7.14 -0.34 15.89
CA PRO A 331 6.70 -1.57 16.55
C PRO A 331 6.95 -1.58 18.06
N ALA A 332 8.13 -1.13 18.50
CA ALA A 332 8.50 -1.07 19.92
C ALA A 332 7.63 -0.08 20.71
N VAL A 333 7.34 1.09 20.13
CA VAL A 333 6.46 2.11 20.74
C VAL A 333 5.03 1.60 20.83
N LEU A 334 4.52 0.98 19.74
CA LEU A 334 3.18 0.40 19.71
C LEU A 334 3.03 -0.69 20.78
N ARG A 335 4.02 -1.59 20.89
CA ARG A 335 4.08 -2.65 21.90
C ARG A 335 4.04 -2.06 23.31
N ALA A 336 4.95 -1.14 23.62
CA ALA A 336 5.03 -0.52 24.95
C ALA A 336 3.73 0.19 25.34
N ARG A 337 3.03 0.82 24.38
CA ARG A 337 1.72 1.45 24.62
C ARG A 337 0.63 0.42 24.87
N LEU A 338 0.58 -0.65 24.08
CA LEU A 338 -0.40 -1.72 24.25
C LEU A 338 -0.25 -2.42 25.60
N ASP A 339 0.98 -2.67 26.04
CA ASP A 339 1.29 -3.32 27.32
C ASP A 339 0.86 -2.47 28.54
N ARG A 340 0.76 -1.14 28.36
CA ARG A 340 0.33 -0.18 29.40
C ARG A 340 -1.16 0.18 29.36
N ARG A 341 -1.95 -0.33 28.40
CA ARG A 341 -3.37 0.03 28.30
C ARG A 341 -4.16 -0.56 29.47
N GLU A 342 -4.96 0.28 30.12
CA GLU A 342 -5.95 -0.14 31.12
C GLU A 342 -6.93 -1.19 30.59
N ARG A 343 -7.25 -1.12 29.29
CA ARG A 343 -8.05 -2.13 28.56
C ARG A 343 -7.15 -2.88 27.58
N PRO A 344 -6.66 -4.08 27.96
CA PRO A 344 -5.76 -4.85 27.11
C PRO A 344 -6.42 -5.21 25.77
N VAL A 345 -5.61 -5.17 24.70
CA VAL A 345 -5.99 -5.74 23.40
C VAL A 345 -5.18 -7.03 23.22
N PRO A 346 -5.83 -8.19 22.97
CA PRO A 346 -5.10 -9.44 22.76
C PRO A 346 -4.04 -9.33 21.67
N ALA A 347 -2.84 -9.86 21.91
CA ALA A 347 -1.71 -9.74 21.00
C ALA A 347 -1.98 -10.38 19.63
N ASP A 348 -2.73 -11.49 19.60
CA ASP A 348 -3.19 -12.17 18.38
C ASP A 348 -4.16 -11.28 17.58
N ALA A 349 -4.99 -10.47 18.24
CA ALA A 349 -5.90 -9.53 17.59
C ALA A 349 -5.12 -8.40 16.91
N VAL A 350 -4.10 -7.87 17.58
CA VAL A 350 -3.20 -6.85 17.00
C VAL A 350 -2.44 -7.42 15.81
N GLU A 351 -1.83 -8.60 15.95
CA GLU A 351 -1.11 -9.25 14.84
C GLU A 351 -2.06 -9.48 13.65
N ARG A 352 -3.29 -9.98 13.87
CA ARG A 352 -4.30 -10.10 12.80
C ARG A 352 -4.62 -8.78 12.11
N MET A 353 -4.68 -7.66 12.85
CA MET A 353 -4.86 -6.34 12.25
C MET A 353 -3.65 -5.89 11.44
N VAL A 354 -2.43 -6.11 11.96
CA VAL A 354 -1.17 -5.86 11.24
C VAL A 354 -1.11 -6.67 9.95
N ARG A 355 -1.64 -7.91 9.94
CA ARG A 355 -1.59 -8.76 8.74
C ARG A 355 -2.41 -8.25 7.57
N ARG A 356 -3.46 -7.48 7.85
CA ARG A 356 -4.40 -6.91 6.88
C ARG A 356 -4.31 -5.38 6.80
N TRP A 357 -3.22 -4.82 7.32
CA TRP A 357 -3.05 -3.38 7.39
C TRP A 357 -2.69 -2.83 6.00
N GLU A 358 -3.67 -2.17 5.39
CA GLU A 358 -3.53 -1.41 4.16
C GLU A 358 -3.32 0.06 4.54
N CYS A 359 -2.28 0.71 4.01
CA CYS A 359 -2.11 2.14 4.19
C CYS A 359 -3.23 2.89 3.45
N ALA A 360 -3.59 4.06 3.96
CA ALA A 360 -4.51 4.95 3.25
C ALA A 360 -3.80 5.53 2.02
N ASP A 361 -4.51 5.54 0.90
CA ASP A 361 -4.05 6.12 -0.35
C ASP A 361 -4.73 7.48 -0.64
N PRO A 362 -4.09 8.39 -1.41
CA PRO A 362 -4.67 9.69 -1.75
C PRO A 362 -5.95 9.63 -2.60
N THR A 363 -6.32 8.47 -3.15
CA THR A 363 -7.54 8.26 -3.94
C THR A 363 -8.76 8.07 -3.03
N GLU A 364 -8.56 7.71 -1.77
CA GLU A 364 -9.64 7.41 -0.82
C GLU A 364 -10.31 8.66 -0.21
N ALA A 365 -9.70 9.84 -0.30
CA ALA A 365 -10.19 11.04 0.37
C ALA A 365 -9.78 12.33 -0.34
N HIS A 366 -10.41 13.44 0.07
CA HIS A 366 -10.02 14.76 -0.40
C HIS A 366 -8.64 15.15 0.16
N SER A 367 -8.33 14.77 1.40
CA SER A 367 -6.99 14.92 1.96
C SER A 367 -6.57 13.69 2.76
N LEU A 368 -5.27 13.43 2.76
CA LEU A 368 -4.64 12.36 3.54
C LEU A 368 -3.50 12.97 4.36
N THR A 369 -3.57 12.82 5.68
CA THR A 369 -2.48 13.16 6.59
C THR A 369 -1.92 11.88 7.20
N ARG A 370 -0.62 11.65 7.03
CA ARG A 370 0.10 10.53 7.64
C ARG A 370 0.88 11.03 8.85
N VAL A 371 0.70 10.38 10.00
CA VAL A 371 1.33 10.78 11.26
C VAL A 371 2.02 9.59 11.91
N THR A 372 3.35 9.65 12.01
CA THR A 372 4.10 8.72 12.83
C THR A 372 4.19 9.27 14.25
N THR A 373 3.49 8.61 15.18
CA THR A 373 3.58 8.94 16.59
C THR A 373 4.84 8.31 17.18
N GLN A 374 5.78 9.15 17.60
CA GLN A 374 6.95 8.72 18.38
C GLN A 374 6.56 8.50 19.84
N GLY A 375 7.50 8.06 20.69
CA GLY A 375 7.31 7.74 22.12
C GLY A 375 6.47 8.73 22.94
N ALA A 376 6.13 8.34 24.17
CA ALA A 376 5.12 8.97 25.04
C ALA A 376 5.10 10.51 25.03
#